data_AF-A0A0F9G7R4-F1
#
_entry.id   AF-A0A0F9G7R4-F1
#
_cell.length_a   1.000
_cell.length_b   1.000
_cell.length_c   1.000
_cell.angle_alpha   90.00
_cell.angle_beta   90.00
_cell.angle_gamma   90.00
#
_symmetry.space_group_name_H-M   'P 1'
#
loop_
_entity.id
_entity.type
_entity.pdbx_description
1 polymer ?
#
loop_
_entity_poly.entity_id
_entity_poly.type
_entity_poly.pdbx_seq_one_letter_code
_entity_poly.pdbx_strand_id
1 'polypeptide(L)'
;MNPRVFVTQETRHNYSQAERYGEIVFCSWREFSKHSQSKGNNDIIQGMNKIMEDFRSEEDWILPSGSPIAIGLAFIIAADKGSSIKILSWDNMVRQYHEVKLQLN
;
A
#
# COMPACT_ATOMS: atom_id res chain seq x y z
N MET A 1 3.32 14.00 -13.18
CA MET A 1 3.54 12.55 -13.02
C MET A 1 2.17 11.90 -12.95
N ASN A 2 2.04 10.65 -13.42
CA ASN A 2 0.79 9.93 -13.27
C ASN A 2 0.59 9.55 -11.79
N PRO A 3 -0.66 9.59 -11.28
CA PRO A 3 -0.96 9.05 -9.96
C PRO A 3 -0.56 7.57 -9.83
N ARG A 4 -0.25 7.12 -8.61
CA ARG A 4 0.17 5.74 -8.34
C ARG A 4 -0.73 5.05 -7.32
N VAL A 5 -0.84 3.74 -7.44
CA VAL A 5 -1.53 2.85 -6.50
C VAL A 5 -0.50 1.93 -5.85
N PHE A 6 -0.23 2.17 -4.58
CA PHE A 6 0.71 1.39 -3.79
C PHE A 6 0.01 0.17 -3.20
N VAL A 7 0.23 -0.99 -3.82
CA VAL A 7 -0.23 -2.29 -3.33
C VAL A 7 0.69 -2.74 -2.21
N THR A 8 0.15 -2.85 -1.00
CA THR A 8 0.98 -3.06 0.21
C THR A 8 1.79 -4.35 0.16
N GLN A 9 1.23 -5.40 -0.45
CA GLN A 9 1.94 -6.65 -0.73
C GLN A 9 1.33 -7.33 -1.96
N GLU A 10 2.19 -7.76 -2.88
CA GLU A 10 1.82 -8.58 -4.04
C GLU A 10 1.26 -9.92 -3.56
N THR A 11 0.09 -10.27 -4.10
CA THR A 11 -0.57 -11.56 -3.85
C THR A 11 -1.11 -12.09 -5.17
N ARG A 12 -1.84 -13.21 -5.13
CA ARG A 12 -2.47 -13.81 -6.32
C ARG A 12 -3.75 -13.10 -6.78
N HIS A 13 -4.15 -12.01 -6.14
CA HIS A 13 -5.31 -11.24 -6.55
C HIS A 13 -5.07 -10.53 -7.88
N ASN A 14 -6.16 -10.23 -8.61
CA ASN A 14 -6.09 -9.46 -9.85
C ASN A 14 -6.28 -7.97 -9.54
N TYR A 15 -5.26 -7.16 -9.85
CA TYR A 15 -5.25 -5.72 -9.60
C TYR A 15 -5.65 -4.87 -10.81
N SER A 16 -6.07 -5.46 -11.93
CA SER A 16 -6.38 -4.71 -13.15
C SER A 16 -7.47 -3.65 -12.95
N GLN A 17 -8.41 -3.89 -12.03
CA GLN A 17 -9.43 -2.90 -11.69
C GLN A 17 -8.84 -1.63 -11.05
N ALA A 18 -7.68 -1.71 -10.40
CA ALA A 18 -7.01 -0.57 -9.76
C ALA A 18 -6.20 0.28 -10.74
N GLU A 19 -5.82 -0.25 -11.92
CA GLU A 19 -5.07 0.48 -12.96
C GLU A 19 -5.83 1.72 -13.47
N ARG A 20 -7.16 1.79 -13.26
CA ARG A 20 -7.97 2.98 -13.56
C ARG A 20 -7.65 4.19 -12.68
N TYR A 21 -7.03 3.98 -11.52
CA TYR A 21 -6.68 5.04 -10.57
C TYR A 21 -5.26 5.56 -10.83
N GLY A 22 -4.34 4.68 -11.21
CA GLY A 22 -2.95 5.04 -11.40
C GLY A 22 -2.08 3.83 -11.70
N GLU A 23 -0.78 4.09 -11.84
CA GLU A 23 0.24 3.05 -12.03
C GLU A 23 0.34 2.17 -10.78
N ILE A 24 0.30 0.85 -10.96
CA ILE A 24 0.42 -0.10 -9.85
C ILE A 24 1.88 -0.20 -9.40
N VAL A 25 2.12 0.00 -8.11
CA VAL A 25 3.42 -0.13 -7.46
C VAL A 25 3.32 -1.14 -6.32
N PHE A 26 4.04 -2.24 -6.39
CA PHE A 26 4.06 -3.24 -5.31
C PHE A 26 5.12 -2.87 -4.26
N CYS A 27 4.70 -2.69 -3.00
CA CYS A 27 5.61 -2.31 -1.91
C CYS A 27 6.42 -3.49 -1.37
N SER A 28 5.85 -4.71 -1.41
CA SER A 28 6.51 -5.92 -0.96
C SER A 28 5.97 -7.14 -1.71
N TRP A 29 6.78 -8.18 -1.84
CA TRP A 29 6.39 -9.52 -2.30
C TRP A 29 6.70 -10.60 -1.25
N ARG A 30 7.25 -10.21 -0.09
CA ARG A 30 7.75 -11.11 0.95
C ARG A 30 6.87 -11.06 2.18
N GLU A 31 6.76 -12.21 2.83
CA GLU A 31 6.11 -12.34 4.14
C GLU A 31 7.06 -11.94 5.27
N PHE A 32 6.50 -11.33 6.32
CA PHE A 32 7.22 -11.06 7.55
C PHE A 32 7.47 -12.37 8.32
N SER A 33 8.69 -12.55 8.80
CA SER A 33 9.04 -13.64 9.71
C SER A 33 8.48 -13.40 11.10
N LYS A 34 8.14 -14.49 11.79
CA LYS A 34 7.71 -14.48 13.20
C LYS A 34 8.86 -14.21 14.18
N HIS A 35 10.11 -14.23 13.71
CA HIS A 35 11.29 -13.97 14.54
C HIS A 35 11.64 -12.49 14.57
N SER A 36 11.71 -11.91 15.77
CA SER A 36 11.93 -10.47 15.98
C SER A 36 13.28 -9.96 15.47
N GLN A 37 14.31 -10.81 15.39
CA GLN A 37 15.64 -10.45 14.87
C GLN A 37 15.86 -10.90 13.41
N SER A 38 14.78 -11.15 12.67
CA SER A 38 14.86 -11.53 11.26
C SER A 38 15.47 -10.40 10.42
N LYS A 39 16.65 -10.62 9.84
CA LYS A 39 17.24 -9.71 8.83
C LYS A 39 16.27 -9.47 7.67
N GLY A 40 15.51 -10.49 7.27
CA GLY A 40 14.50 -10.37 6.22
C GLY A 40 13.39 -9.38 6.55
N ASN A 41 13.02 -9.21 7.82
CA ASN A 41 12.02 -8.20 8.21
C ASN A 41 12.60 -6.79 8.01
N ASN A 42 13.87 -6.59 8.39
CA ASN A 42 14.56 -5.31 8.17
C ASN A 42 14.68 -4.98 6.68
N ASP A 43 15.00 -5.97 5.83
CA ASP A 43 15.05 -5.77 4.37
C ASP A 43 13.69 -5.34 3.81
N ILE A 44 12.59 -5.96 4.26
CA ILE A 44 11.23 -5.59 3.83
C ILE A 44 10.92 -4.16 4.25
N ILE A 45 11.21 -3.81 5.51
CA ILE A 45 10.97 -2.45 6.02
C ILE A 45 11.75 -1.42 5.21
N GLN A 46 13.04 -1.65 4.95
CA GLN A 46 13.87 -0.74 4.16
C GLN A 46 13.37 -0.63 2.72
N GLY A 47 13.00 -1.76 2.10
CA GLY A 47 12.44 -1.79 0.75
C GLY A 47 11.14 -0.99 0.63
N MET A 48 10.20 -1.19 1.56
CA MET A 48 8.93 -0.45 1.59
C MET A 48 9.16 1.05 1.80
N ASN A 49 10.05 1.43 2.71
CA ASN A 49 10.43 2.84 2.91
C ASN A 49 10.99 3.46 1.64
N LYS A 50 11.84 2.74 0.90
CA LYS A 50 12.44 3.24 -0.34
C LYS A 50 11.40 3.39 -1.46
N ILE A 51 10.54 2.39 -1.64
CA ILE A 51 9.49 2.40 -2.67
C ILE A 51 8.48 3.53 -2.42
N MET A 52 8.13 3.76 -1.15
CA MET A 52 7.15 4.77 -0.74
C MET A 52 7.78 6.12 -0.37
N GLU A 53 9.08 6.33 -0.65
CA GLU A 53 9.80 7.55 -0.25
C GLU A 53 9.13 8.82 -0.79
N ASP A 54 8.70 8.75 -2.05
CA ASP A 54 8.04 9.84 -2.78
C ASP A 54 6.51 9.72 -2.79
N PHE A 55 5.90 8.96 -1.87
CA PHE A 55 4.44 8.85 -1.79
C PHE A 55 3.78 10.23 -1.58
N ARG A 56 2.76 10.56 -2.39
CA ARG A 56 2.05 11.84 -2.35
C ARG A 56 0.63 11.64 -1.85
N SER A 57 0.38 11.99 -0.58
CA SER A 57 -0.91 11.81 0.12
C SER A 57 -2.15 12.31 -0.63
N GLU A 58 -2.04 13.42 -1.35
CA GLU A 58 -3.16 14.02 -2.08
C GLU A 58 -3.36 13.46 -3.50
N GLU A 59 -2.42 12.67 -4.02
CA GLU A 59 -2.45 12.19 -5.41
C GLU A 59 -2.44 10.66 -5.53
N ASP A 60 -1.74 9.97 -4.64
CA ASP A 60 -1.53 8.53 -4.72
C ASP A 60 -2.50 7.78 -3.78
N TRP A 61 -2.68 6.48 -4.02
CA TRP A 61 -3.53 5.60 -3.20
C TRP A 61 -2.74 4.48 -2.54
N ILE A 62 -3.24 4.02 -1.38
CA ILE A 62 -2.88 2.75 -0.78
C ILE A 62 -3.93 1.70 -1.17
N LEU A 63 -3.50 0.53 -1.66
CA LEU A 63 -4.36 -0.63 -1.88
C LEU A 63 -3.95 -1.72 -0.89
N PRO A 64 -4.73 -1.93 0.20
CA PRO A 64 -4.43 -2.93 1.21
C PRO A 64 -4.53 -4.34 0.64
N SER A 65 -3.44 -5.10 0.72
CA SER A 65 -3.31 -6.46 0.20
C SER A 65 -2.23 -7.25 0.96
N GLY A 66 -2.44 -8.55 1.10
CA GLY A 66 -1.49 -9.47 1.75
C GLY A 66 -1.49 -9.39 3.28
N SER A 67 -0.31 -9.44 3.88
CA SER A 67 -0.19 -9.60 5.33
C SER A 67 -0.63 -8.36 6.11
N PRO A 68 -1.29 -8.52 7.29
CA PRO A 68 -1.65 -7.38 8.14
C PRO A 68 -0.47 -6.51 8.55
N ILE A 69 0.73 -7.09 8.68
CA ILE A 69 1.95 -6.36 9.03
C ILE A 69 2.39 -5.45 7.87
N ALA A 70 2.40 -5.96 6.63
CA ALA A 70 2.72 -5.14 5.45
C ALA A 70 1.69 -4.01 5.27
N ILE A 71 0.41 -4.31 5.45
CA ILE A 71 -0.66 -3.31 5.40
C ILE A 71 -0.40 -2.22 6.44
N GLY A 72 -0.20 -2.58 7.71
CA GLY A 72 0.05 -1.62 8.79
C GLY A 72 1.29 -0.76 8.55
N LEU A 73 2.39 -1.36 8.09
CA LEU A 73 3.62 -0.63 7.79
C LEU A 73 3.43 0.40 6.67
N ALA A 74 2.73 0.02 5.58
CA ALA A 74 2.45 0.94 4.49
C ALA A 74 1.63 2.15 4.96
N PHE A 75 0.63 1.94 5.82
CA PHE A 75 -0.17 3.02 6.40
C PHE A 75 0.66 3.94 7.31
N ILE A 76 1.56 3.38 8.13
CA ILE A 76 2.47 4.16 8.98
C ILE A 76 3.36 5.05 8.10
N ILE A 77 3.96 4.49 7.04
CA ILE A 77 4.82 5.27 6.13
C ILE A 77 4.00 6.35 5.42
N ALA A 78 2.79 6.03 4.94
CA ALA A 78 1.93 6.98 4.25
C ALA A 78 1.45 8.13 5.16
N ALA A 79 1.14 7.84 6.42
CA ALA A 79 0.73 8.84 7.40
C ALA A 79 1.82 9.87 7.70
N ASP A 80 3.09 9.47 7.63
CA ASP A 80 4.23 10.40 7.79
C ASP A 80 4.38 11.39 6.63
N LYS A 81 3.68 11.16 5.51
CA LYS A 81 3.79 11.96 4.27
C LYS A 81 2.70 13.03 4.12
N GLY A 82 1.74 13.11 5.02
CA GLY A 82 0.70 14.15 4.97
C GLY A 82 -0.47 13.91 5.91
N SER A 83 -1.43 14.83 5.89
CA SER A 83 -2.60 14.81 6.78
C SER A 83 -3.78 14.00 6.23
N SER A 84 -3.64 13.37 5.06
CA SER A 84 -4.69 12.55 4.46
C SER A 84 -4.12 11.29 3.82
N ILE A 85 -4.95 10.25 3.71
CA ILE A 85 -4.62 9.01 3.01
C ILE A 85 -5.80 8.61 2.13
N LYS A 86 -5.55 8.38 0.84
CA LYS A 86 -6.51 7.75 -0.06
C LYS A 86 -6.31 6.26 -0.09
N ILE A 87 -7.40 5.51 0.00
CA ILE A 87 -7.39 4.05 0.10
C ILE A 87 -8.30 3.49 -0.98
N LEU A 88 -7.86 2.45 -1.68
CA LEU A 88 -8.71 1.64 -2.54
C LEU A 88 -9.28 0.46 -1.77
N SER A 89 -10.59 0.47 -1.58
CA SER A 89 -11.35 -0.59 -0.91
C SER A 89 -12.08 -1.43 -1.94
N TRP A 90 -11.91 -2.75 -1.89
CA TRP A 90 -12.57 -3.67 -2.82
C TRP A 90 -14.02 -3.93 -2.42
N ASP A 91 -14.95 -3.71 -3.34
CA ASP A 91 -16.34 -4.11 -3.21
C ASP A 91 -16.59 -5.42 -3.97
N ASN A 92 -16.92 -6.48 -3.22
CA ASN A 92 -17.19 -7.80 -3.78
C ASN A 92 -18.52 -7.89 -4.55
N MET A 93 -19.51 -7.04 -4.24
CA MET A 93 -20.81 -7.05 -4.90
C MET A 93 -20.71 -6.51 -6.32
N VAL A 94 -20.03 -5.37 -6.48
CA VAL A 94 -19.86 -4.73 -7.80
C VAL A 94 -18.54 -5.09 -8.49
N ARG A 95 -17.66 -5.82 -7.80
CA ARG A 95 -16.33 -6.27 -8.28
C ARG A 95 -15.46 -5.11 -8.76
N GLN A 96 -15.42 -4.03 -7.99
CA GLN A 96 -14.64 -2.83 -8.28
C GLN A 96 -14.03 -2.26 -7.02
N TYR A 97 -12.94 -1.50 -7.17
CA TYR A 97 -12.42 -0.67 -6.10
C TYR A 97 -13.23 0.63 -6.00
N HIS A 98 -13.41 1.11 -4.77
CA HIS A 98 -13.87 2.47 -4.49
C HIS A 98 -12.84 3.20 -3.64
N GLU A 99 -12.75 4.51 -3.84
CA GLU A 99 -11.87 5.37 -3.04
C GLU A 99 -12.51 5.66 -1.69
N VAL A 100 -11.71 5.53 -0.63
CA VAL A 100 -12.00 6.03 0.70
C VAL A 100 -10.89 7.01 1.08
N LYS A 101 -11.24 8.26 1.38
CA LYS A 101 -10.29 9.27 1.85
C LYS A 101 -10.39 9.43 3.37
N LEU A 102 -9.29 9.20 4.07
CA LEU A 102 -9.15 9.45 5.50
C LEU A 102 -8.43 10.77 5.74
N GLN A 103 -8.89 11.53 6.73
CA GLN A 103 -8.21 12.70 7.28
C GLN A 103 -7.64 12.31 8.64
N LEU A 104 -6.37 12.59 8.90
CA LEU A 104 -5.62 12.11 10.07
C LEU A 104 -5.59 13.11 11.25
N ASN A 105 -6.48 14.11 11.22
CA ASN A 105 -6.58 15.23 12.16
C ASN A 105 -6.47 14.86 13.64
#